data_AF-A0A927IID2-F1
#
_entry.id   AF-A0A927IID2-F1
#
_cell.length_a   1.000
_cell.length_b   1.000
_cell.length_c   1.000
_cell.angle_alpha   90.00
_cell.angle_beta   90.00
_cell.angle_gamma   90.00
#
_symmetry.space_group_name_H-M   'P 1'
#
loop_
_entity.id
_entity.type
_entity.pdbx_description
1 polymer ?
#
loop_
_entity_poly.entity_id
_entity_poly.type
_entity_poly.pdbx_seq_one_letter_code
_entity_poly.pdbx_strand_id
1 'polypeptide(L)'
;MPPAARITDTHVCPMVDPSSGVPHVGGPILPPGEATVLIAGMPAAKMGDSCICVGPTSSIIAGSSTVMIGGSPAARMGDSTAHGGTIVSGAPTVIIN
;
A
#
# COMPACT_ATOMS: atom_id res chain seq x y z
N MET A 1 -7.50 11.08 -9.72
CA MET A 1 -8.27 10.08 -8.96
C MET A 1 -7.77 8.69 -9.34
N PRO A 2 -6.84 8.11 -8.56
CA PRO A 2 -6.26 6.79 -8.81
C PRO A 2 -7.15 5.62 -8.34
N PRO A 3 -6.90 4.39 -8.85
CA PRO A 3 -7.45 3.14 -8.32
C PRO A 3 -7.19 2.97 -6.82
N ALA A 4 -8.19 2.48 -6.10
CA ALA A 4 -8.09 2.15 -4.68
C ALA A 4 -7.21 0.90 -4.46
N ALA A 5 -6.33 0.94 -3.47
CA ALA A 5 -5.47 -0.19 -3.11
C ALA A 5 -6.17 -1.14 -2.14
N ARG A 6 -5.79 -2.41 -2.20
CA ARG A 6 -6.32 -3.50 -1.39
C ARG A 6 -5.17 -4.33 -0.83
N ILE A 7 -5.49 -5.22 0.09
CA ILE A 7 -4.56 -6.31 0.39
C ILE A 7 -4.17 -7.02 -0.91
N THR A 8 -2.94 -7.56 -0.96
CA THR A 8 -2.33 -8.20 -2.14
C THR A 8 -1.94 -7.28 -3.30
N ASP A 9 -2.40 -6.03 -3.34
CA ASP A 9 -1.88 -5.05 -4.31
C ASP A 9 -0.40 -4.76 -4.00
N THR A 10 0.41 -4.57 -5.03
CA THR A 10 1.87 -4.53 -4.89
C THR A 10 2.40 -3.11 -4.81
N HIS A 11 3.54 -2.97 -4.16
CA HIS A 11 4.35 -1.76 -4.20
C HIS A 11 5.72 -2.04 -4.81
N VAL A 12 6.40 -0.99 -5.25
CA VAL A 12 7.83 -1.04 -5.60
C VAL A 12 8.64 -0.40 -4.48
N CYS A 13 9.83 -0.90 -4.21
CA CYS A 13 10.70 -0.40 -3.16
C CYS A 13 12.08 -0.07 -3.74
N PRO A 14 12.51 1.21 -3.74
CA PRO A 14 13.80 1.64 -4.30
C PRO A 14 14.94 1.58 -3.28
N MET A 15 14.64 1.25 -2.01
CA MET A 15 15.63 1.23 -0.94
C MET A 15 16.68 0.13 -1.17
N VAL A 16 17.89 0.38 -0.70
CA VAL A 16 19.00 -0.58 -0.70
C VAL A 16 19.46 -0.73 0.74
N ASP A 17 19.64 -1.97 1.19
CA ASP A 17 20.08 -2.24 2.55
C ASP A 17 21.49 -1.65 2.76
N PRO A 18 21.71 -0.74 3.74
CA PRO A 18 22.99 -0.06 3.91
C PRO A 18 24.14 -0.99 4.32
N SER A 19 23.85 -2.15 4.91
CA SER A 19 24.86 -3.06 5.45
C SER A 19 25.31 -4.10 4.43
N SER A 20 24.40 -4.57 3.60
CA SER A 20 24.64 -5.63 2.62
C SER A 20 24.70 -5.14 1.18
N GLY A 21 24.20 -3.92 0.91
CA GLY A 21 24.07 -3.39 -0.45
C GLY A 21 23.01 -4.11 -1.30
N VAL A 22 22.25 -5.03 -0.72
CA VAL A 22 21.21 -5.78 -1.42
C VAL A 22 20.01 -4.85 -1.68
N PRO A 23 19.56 -4.69 -2.93
CA PRO A 23 18.36 -3.92 -3.23
C PRO A 23 17.13 -4.56 -2.60
N HIS A 24 16.28 -3.72 -2.01
CA HIS A 24 14.97 -4.16 -1.62
C HIS A 24 14.12 -4.48 -2.85
N VAL A 25 13.15 -5.36 -2.68
CA VAL A 25 12.14 -5.67 -3.70
C VAL A 25 10.77 -5.51 -3.06
N GLY A 26 9.95 -4.64 -3.64
CA GLY A 26 8.59 -4.42 -3.16
C GLY A 26 7.71 -5.65 -3.41
N GLY A 27 6.73 -5.83 -2.53
CA GLY A 27 5.79 -6.95 -2.56
C GLY A 27 4.37 -6.50 -2.22
N PRO A 28 3.46 -7.45 -1.97
CA PRO A 28 2.06 -7.15 -1.70
C PRO A 28 1.85 -6.42 -0.37
N ILE A 29 0.79 -5.63 -0.31
CA ILE A 29 0.20 -5.12 0.93
C ILE A 29 -0.31 -6.33 1.74
N LEU A 30 0.07 -6.37 3.02
CA LEU A 30 -0.21 -7.46 3.93
C LEU A 30 -1.63 -7.37 4.52
N PRO A 31 -2.23 -8.50 4.91
CA PRO A 31 -3.40 -8.51 5.77
C PRO A 31 -3.08 -7.87 7.14
N PRO A 32 -4.09 -7.36 7.87
CA PRO A 32 -5.53 -7.55 7.60
C PRO A 32 -6.17 -6.51 6.66
N GLY A 33 -5.48 -5.41 6.34
CA GLY A 33 -6.15 -4.22 5.79
C GLY A 33 -7.30 -3.74 6.68
N GLU A 34 -8.33 -3.16 6.09
CA GLU A 34 -9.63 -2.93 6.76
C GLU A 34 -10.62 -4.04 6.38
N ALA A 35 -10.70 -5.09 7.21
CA ALA A 35 -11.46 -6.31 6.90
C ALA A 35 -12.96 -6.09 6.71
N THR A 36 -13.52 -5.00 7.24
CA THR A 36 -14.95 -4.67 7.13
C THR A 36 -15.30 -3.91 5.85
N VAL A 37 -14.31 -3.32 5.18
CA VAL A 37 -14.49 -2.51 3.96
C VAL A 37 -13.87 -3.27 2.79
N LEU A 38 -14.72 -3.85 1.94
CA LEU A 38 -14.29 -4.63 0.80
C LEU A 38 -14.31 -3.80 -0.49
N ILE A 39 -13.16 -3.72 -1.16
CA ILE A 39 -13.02 -3.08 -2.47
C ILE A 39 -12.81 -4.19 -3.49
N ALA A 40 -13.73 -4.31 -4.44
CA ALA A 40 -13.72 -5.38 -5.45
C ALA A 40 -13.50 -6.79 -4.82
N GLY A 41 -14.17 -7.05 -3.70
CA GLY A 41 -14.16 -8.35 -3.01
C GLY A 41 -12.98 -8.61 -2.07
N MET A 42 -12.03 -7.67 -1.90
CA MET A 42 -10.90 -7.83 -0.97
C MET A 42 -10.85 -6.69 0.06
N PRO A 43 -10.34 -6.93 1.28
CA PRO A 43 -10.11 -5.89 2.28
C PRO A 43 -9.35 -4.70 1.71
N ALA A 44 -9.88 -3.51 1.98
CA ALA A 44 -9.29 -2.25 1.54
C ALA A 44 -7.97 -1.96 2.28
N ALA A 45 -7.00 -1.41 1.56
CA ALA A 45 -5.78 -0.92 2.18
C ALA A 45 -5.96 0.53 2.64
N LYS A 46 -5.28 0.88 3.73
CA LYS A 46 -5.29 2.21 4.34
C LYS A 46 -3.88 2.59 4.78
N MET A 47 -3.67 3.89 5.00
CA MET A 47 -2.43 4.40 5.59
C MET A 47 -2.12 3.65 6.89
N GLY A 48 -0.85 3.28 7.06
CA GLY A 48 -0.37 2.48 8.17
C GLY A 48 -0.34 0.97 7.91
N ASP A 49 -1.01 0.46 6.87
CA ASP A 49 -0.94 -0.96 6.55
C ASP A 49 0.48 -1.37 6.10
N SER A 50 0.89 -2.57 6.51
CA SER A 50 2.20 -3.12 6.20
C SER A 50 2.27 -3.66 4.78
N CYS A 51 3.46 -3.62 4.18
CA CYS A 51 3.75 -4.18 2.87
C CYS A 51 4.95 -5.13 2.97
N ILE A 52 4.87 -6.28 2.29
CA ILE A 52 6.01 -7.19 2.14
C ILE A 52 7.10 -6.47 1.36
N CYS A 53 8.33 -6.57 1.83
CA CYS A 53 9.51 -6.12 1.13
C CYS A 53 10.62 -7.16 1.34
N VAL A 54 11.48 -7.38 0.33
CA VAL A 54 12.75 -8.09 0.54
C VAL A 54 13.65 -7.15 1.35
N GLY A 55 13.68 -7.36 2.67
CA GLY A 55 14.18 -6.43 3.67
C GLY A 55 13.20 -6.35 4.86
N PRO A 56 13.31 -5.33 5.73
CA PRO A 56 12.28 -5.06 6.73
C PRO A 56 10.90 -4.83 6.10
N THR A 57 9.82 -5.06 6.83
CA THR A 57 8.47 -4.71 6.34
C THR A 57 8.35 -3.20 6.14
N SER A 58 7.84 -2.77 4.98
CA SER A 58 7.49 -1.37 4.74
C SER A 58 6.07 -1.09 5.24
N SER A 59 5.69 0.18 5.36
CA SER A 59 4.30 0.60 5.61
C SER A 59 3.84 1.65 4.61
N ILE A 60 2.53 1.76 4.41
CA ILE A 60 1.92 2.83 3.61
C ILE A 60 1.92 4.12 4.43
N ILE A 61 2.49 5.20 3.89
CA ILE A 61 2.66 6.48 4.61
C ILE A 61 1.87 7.64 4.00
N ALA A 62 1.27 7.43 2.83
CA ALA A 62 0.35 8.38 2.20
C ALA A 62 -0.97 7.70 1.86
N GLY A 63 -2.02 8.50 1.72
CA GLY A 63 -3.36 8.06 1.37
C GLY A 63 -4.20 9.22 0.84
N SER A 64 -5.49 8.97 0.62
CA SER A 64 -6.46 10.00 0.29
C SER A 64 -6.54 11.10 1.34
N SER A 65 -6.67 12.36 0.89
CA SER A 65 -6.92 13.49 1.80
C SER A 65 -8.38 13.63 2.21
N THR A 66 -9.31 12.94 1.55
CA THR A 66 -10.76 13.13 1.75
C THR A 66 -11.52 11.84 2.03
N VAL A 67 -10.95 10.67 1.71
CA VAL A 67 -11.61 9.37 1.90
C VAL A 67 -10.91 8.60 3.01
N MET A 68 -11.69 8.22 4.01
CA MET A 68 -11.22 7.50 5.18
C MET A 68 -11.81 6.09 5.19
N ILE A 69 -10.97 5.10 5.49
CA ILE A 69 -11.32 3.67 5.65
C ILE A 69 -10.82 3.24 7.03
N GLY A 70 -11.72 2.72 7.87
CA GLY A 70 -11.38 2.35 9.25
C GLY A 70 -10.84 3.52 10.07
N GLY A 71 -11.23 4.76 9.75
CA GLY A 71 -10.73 5.98 10.40
C GLY A 71 -9.34 6.42 9.96
N SER A 72 -8.71 5.76 8.98
CA SER A 72 -7.42 6.15 8.41
C SER A 72 -7.55 6.52 6.93
N PRO A 73 -6.66 7.36 6.36
CA PRO A 73 -6.67 7.68 4.94
C PRO A 73 -6.67 6.43 4.05
N ALA A 74 -7.58 6.36 3.07
CA ALA A 74 -7.65 5.24 2.13
C ALA A 74 -6.41 5.20 1.23
N ALA A 75 -5.79 4.03 1.08
CA ALA A 75 -4.62 3.87 0.22
C ALA A 75 -5.02 3.67 -1.24
N ARG A 76 -4.18 4.14 -2.16
CA ARG A 76 -4.43 4.18 -3.59
C ARG A 76 -3.15 3.89 -4.36
N MET A 77 -3.31 3.50 -5.63
CA MET A 77 -2.18 3.44 -6.56
C MET A 77 -1.49 4.80 -6.63
N GLY A 78 -0.17 4.80 -6.47
CA GLY A 78 0.68 5.98 -6.43
C GLY A 78 0.98 6.51 -5.03
N ASP A 79 0.27 6.07 -3.99
CA ASP A 79 0.58 6.48 -2.62
C ASP A 79 1.92 5.90 -2.16
N SER A 80 2.68 6.68 -1.39
CA SER A 80 4.05 6.35 -0.98
C SER A 80 4.12 5.37 0.19
N THR A 81 5.23 4.64 0.25
CA THR A 81 5.58 3.74 1.34
C THR A 81 6.84 4.22 2.09
N ALA A 82 7.03 3.74 3.32
CA ALA A 82 8.10 4.18 4.22
C ALA A 82 9.51 3.98 3.65
N HIS A 83 9.70 2.99 2.77
CA HIS A 83 10.99 2.75 2.11
C HIS A 83 11.22 3.62 0.87
N GLY A 84 10.47 4.71 0.72
CA GLY A 84 10.52 5.61 -0.45
C GLY A 84 9.84 5.03 -1.70
N GLY A 85 9.16 3.90 -1.54
CA GLY A 85 8.43 3.21 -2.58
C GLY A 85 7.05 3.79 -2.85
N THR A 86 6.34 3.19 -3.81
CA THR A 86 4.95 3.55 -4.13
C THR A 86 4.12 2.31 -4.45
N ILE A 87 2.82 2.37 -4.16
CA ILE A 87 1.85 1.36 -4.55
C ILE A 87 1.66 1.41 -6.08
N VAL A 88 1.78 0.28 -6.77
CA VAL A 88 1.75 0.21 -8.25
C VAL A 88 0.57 -0.57 -8.81
N SER A 89 -0.27 -1.18 -7.96
CA SER A 89 -1.52 -1.79 -8.38
C SER A 89 -2.69 -1.36 -7.48
N GLY A 90 -3.91 -1.54 -7.99
CA GLY A 90 -5.15 -1.22 -7.30
C GLY A 90 -6.36 -1.80 -8.04
N ALA A 91 -7.55 -1.66 -7.46
CA ALA A 91 -8.81 -2.06 -8.08
C ALA A 91 -9.21 -1.11 -9.22
N PRO A 92 -9.20 -1.53 -10.49
CA PRO A 92 -9.48 -0.63 -11.63
C PRO A 92 -10.92 -0.11 -11.65
N THR A 93 -11.84 -0.74 -10.91
CA THR A 93 -13.26 -0.39 -10.86
C THR A 93 -13.63 0.54 -9.69
N VAL A 94 -12.70 0.82 -8.78
CA VAL A 94 -12.95 1.68 -7.61
C VAL A 94 -11.91 2.76 -7.57
N ILE A 95 -12.36 4.00 -7.74
CA ILE A 95 -11.51 5.18 -7.86
C ILE A 95 -11.70 6.06 -6.62
N ILE A 96 -10.61 6.40 -5.94
CA ILE A 96 -10.60 7.21 -4.72
C ILE A 96 -9.83 8.50 -4.99
N ASN A 97 -10.40 9.63 -4.56
CA ASN A 97 -9.74 10.94 -4.70
C ASN A 97 -8.65 11.18 -3.66
#